data_AF-A0A6A3VDF3-F1
#
_entry.id   AF-A0A6A3VDF3-F1
#
_cell.length_a   1.000
_cell.length_b   1.000
_cell.length_c   1.000
_cell.angle_alpha   90.00
_cell.angle_beta   90.00
_cell.angle_gamma   90.00
#
_symmetry.space_group_name_H-M   'P 1'
#
loop_
_entity.id
_entity.type
_entity.pdbx_description
1 polymer ?
#
loop_
_entity_poly.entity_id
_entity_poly.type
_entity_poly.pdbx_seq_one_letter_code
_entity_poly.pdbx_strand_id
1 'polypeptide(L)'
;SLRPQRPTRDYANTSQLNARNFSAGVDLPPLPREPSHGDLKAPLGVLGTYSEEFFDPNTRRLVSAAKDFAEELSDYEPWSSSEVKTLAFWFSNIFAAYRRSCEHDLDHGSATRLDVRSRFSMQDPELSGLLLKMSRQRMRMQLPSSTSVDAGRSNVQATGLPTRSVRGNPKEAPKRQVPTEVGLATPRQGGKQLCLRFISARGCPSASADRCTHLFLGHFVPTTKLDPVVKAHVQDKLGGLRPDLQHL
;
A
#
# COMPACT_ATOMS: atom_id res chain seq x y z
N SER A 1 7.68 52.97 24.44
CA SER A 1 6.70 52.00 24.95
C SER A 1 5.89 51.50 23.76
N LEU A 2 6.26 50.35 23.18
CA LEU A 2 5.64 49.78 21.98
C LEU A 2 5.13 48.39 22.36
N ARG A 3 3.81 48.23 22.52
CA ARG A 3 3.16 46.92 22.61
C ARG A 3 2.79 46.48 21.19
N PRO A 4 3.19 45.27 20.74
CA PRO A 4 2.68 44.73 19.50
C PRO A 4 1.27 44.18 19.70
N GLN A 5 0.36 44.57 18.79
CA GLN A 5 -0.96 43.96 18.63
C GLN A 5 -0.76 42.49 18.19
N ARG A 6 -1.39 41.55 18.91
CA ARG A 6 -1.49 40.16 18.46
C ARG A 6 -2.61 40.07 17.42
N PRO A 7 -2.40 39.41 16.27
CA PRO A 7 -3.50 39.12 15.36
C PRO A 7 -4.43 38.09 16.01
N THR A 8 -5.72 38.42 16.02
CA THR A 8 -6.82 37.52 16.35
C THR A 8 -6.80 36.33 15.40
N ARG A 9 -6.53 35.14 15.95
CA ARG A 9 -6.74 33.86 15.25
C ARG A 9 -8.22 33.52 15.36
N ASP A 10 -9.00 33.97 14.39
CA ASP A 10 -10.35 33.49 14.15
C ASP A 10 -10.28 32.09 13.52
N TYR A 11 -10.12 31.07 14.36
CA TYR A 11 -10.46 29.68 14.06
C TYR A 11 -11.04 29.03 15.31
N ALA A 12 -12.17 29.57 15.79
CA ALA A 12 -12.95 28.98 16.86
C ALA A 12 -14.24 28.39 16.28
N ASN A 13 -14.12 27.30 15.53
CA ASN A 13 -15.23 26.37 15.35
C ASN A 13 -14.74 24.95 15.01
N THR A 14 -13.86 24.41 15.86
CA THR A 14 -13.61 22.97 15.91
C THR A 14 -14.15 22.49 17.25
N SER A 15 -15.11 21.58 17.19
CA SER A 15 -15.69 20.87 18.32
C SER A 15 -14.61 20.56 19.36
N GLN A 16 -14.75 21.11 20.56
CA GLN A 16 -13.90 20.74 21.69
C GLN A 16 -14.14 19.26 21.97
N LEU A 17 -13.32 18.40 21.37
CA LEU A 17 -13.31 16.99 21.66
C LEU A 17 -12.91 16.84 23.12
N ASN A 18 -13.85 16.41 23.94
CA ASN A 18 -13.54 16.01 25.30
C ASN A 18 -12.76 14.69 25.22
N ALA A 19 -11.44 14.78 25.04
CA ALA A 19 -10.52 13.63 24.99
C ALA A 19 -10.42 12.85 26.32
N ARG A 20 -11.28 13.17 27.29
CA ARG A 20 -11.43 12.46 28.57
C ARG A 20 -12.77 11.74 28.69
N ASN A 21 -13.69 11.88 27.73
CA ASN A 21 -15.00 11.23 27.75
C ASN A 21 -15.17 10.35 26.51
N PHE A 22 -14.96 9.04 26.68
CA PHE A 22 -15.14 8.01 25.65
C PHE A 22 -16.49 7.28 25.79
N SER A 23 -17.47 7.87 26.48
CA SER A 23 -18.79 7.25 26.61
C SER A 23 -19.50 7.16 25.25
N ALA A 24 -20.33 6.14 25.07
CA ALA A 24 -21.06 5.88 23.83
C ALA A 24 -22.01 7.04 23.41
N GLY A 25 -22.30 7.98 24.31
CA GLY A 25 -23.12 9.16 24.05
C GLY A 25 -22.35 10.41 23.59
N VAL A 26 -21.02 10.33 23.45
CA VAL A 26 -20.21 11.43 22.89
C VAL A 26 -20.13 11.25 21.39
N ASP A 27 -20.67 12.22 20.65
CA ASP A 27 -20.53 12.25 19.20
C ASP A 27 -19.05 12.32 18.82
N LEU A 28 -18.61 11.32 18.05
CA LEU A 28 -17.29 11.32 17.46
C LEU A 28 -17.21 12.43 16.39
N PRO A 29 -16.04 13.07 16.25
CA PRO A 29 -15.86 14.07 15.22
C PRO A 29 -16.12 13.45 13.84
N PRO A 30 -16.75 14.19 12.92
CA PRO A 30 -16.99 13.69 11.58
C PRO A 30 -15.66 13.39 10.91
N LEU A 31 -15.55 12.19 10.32
CA LEU A 31 -14.35 11.81 9.58
C LEU A 31 -14.18 12.72 8.34
N PRO A 32 -12.97 13.21 8.05
CA PRO A 32 -12.70 13.95 6.82
C PRO A 32 -13.13 13.15 5.60
N ARG A 33 -13.75 13.81 4.60
CA ARG A 33 -14.12 13.14 3.34
C ARG A 33 -12.90 12.69 2.55
N GLU A 34 -11.85 13.52 2.57
CA GLU A 34 -10.58 13.29 1.90
C GLU A 34 -9.42 13.36 2.92
N PRO A 35 -9.21 12.32 3.74
CA PRO A 35 -8.14 12.31 4.72
C PRO A 35 -6.77 12.35 4.05
N SER A 36 -5.89 13.17 4.60
CA SER A 36 -4.47 13.24 4.32
C SER A 36 -3.69 12.27 5.23
N HIS A 37 -2.43 12.02 4.91
CA HIS A 37 -1.57 11.22 5.78
C HIS A 37 -1.42 11.82 7.18
N GLY A 38 -1.44 13.16 7.31
CA GLY A 38 -1.46 13.84 8.62
C GLY A 38 -2.68 13.50 9.48
N ASP A 39 -3.85 13.31 8.85
CA ASP A 39 -5.09 12.91 9.54
C ASP A 39 -5.02 11.48 10.10
N LEU A 40 -4.13 10.63 9.56
CA LEU A 40 -3.83 9.31 10.11
C LEU A 40 -2.84 9.39 11.28
N LYS A 41 -1.82 10.25 11.19
CA LYS A 41 -0.80 10.40 12.24
C LYS A 41 -1.35 11.04 13.51
N ALA A 42 -2.22 12.04 13.37
CA ALA A 42 -2.80 12.76 14.50
C ALA A 42 -3.47 11.84 15.56
N PRO A 43 -4.40 10.92 15.23
CA PRO A 43 -5.01 10.04 16.21
C PRO A 43 -4.02 9.05 16.82
N LEU A 44 -3.03 8.56 16.07
CA LEU A 44 -1.96 7.70 16.62
C LEU A 44 -1.07 8.47 17.61
N GLY A 45 -0.82 9.75 17.37
CA GLY A 45 -0.14 10.64 18.31
C GLY A 45 -0.91 10.81 19.62
N VAL A 46 -2.22 11.09 19.53
CA VAL A 46 -3.11 11.22 20.70
C VAL A 46 -3.18 9.90 21.48
N LEU A 47 -3.35 8.77 20.78
CA LEU A 47 -3.34 7.45 21.38
C LEU A 47 -2.00 7.14 22.06
N GLY A 48 -0.89 7.57 21.47
CA GLY A 48 0.44 7.48 22.07
C GLY A 48 0.52 8.16 23.43
N THR A 49 0.12 9.44 23.50
CA THR A 49 0.09 10.19 24.76
C THR A 49 -0.81 9.52 25.80
N TYR A 50 -2.01 9.08 25.41
CA TYR A 50 -2.91 8.37 26.30
C TYR A 50 -2.32 7.02 26.79
N SER A 51 -1.66 6.29 25.89
CA SER A 51 -1.08 4.98 26.23
C SER A 51 0.01 5.06 27.29
N GLU A 52 0.80 6.14 27.30
CA GLU A 52 1.88 6.32 28.27
C GLU A 52 1.37 6.44 29.71
N GLU A 53 0.17 7.03 29.89
CA GLU A 53 -0.43 7.20 31.21
C GLU A 53 -1.23 5.98 31.68
N PHE A 54 -1.94 5.29 30.77
CA PHE A 54 -2.99 4.34 31.16
C PHE A 54 -2.71 2.88 30.79
N PHE A 55 -1.78 2.59 29.87
CA PHE A 55 -1.61 1.24 29.33
C PHE A 55 -0.43 0.46 29.95
N ASP A 56 -0.51 -0.87 29.89
CA ASP A 56 0.59 -1.73 30.30
C ASP A 56 1.80 -1.58 29.36
N PRO A 57 3.03 -1.96 29.81
CA PRO A 57 4.23 -1.78 29.01
C PRO A 57 4.20 -2.43 27.62
N ASN A 58 3.46 -3.54 27.43
CA ASN A 58 3.39 -4.21 26.14
C ASN A 58 2.48 -3.45 25.17
N THR A 59 1.32 -3.00 25.64
CA THR A 59 0.41 -2.19 24.82
C THR A 59 1.05 -0.85 24.45
N ARG A 60 1.80 -0.22 25.38
CA ARG A 60 2.60 0.99 25.08
C ARG A 60 3.61 0.76 23.95
N ARG A 61 4.35 -0.34 24.00
CA ARG A 61 5.30 -0.71 22.93
C ARG A 61 4.64 -0.93 21.58
N LEU A 62 3.41 -1.47 21.56
CA LEU A 62 2.64 -1.63 20.33
C LEU A 62 2.22 -0.26 19.77
N VAL A 63 1.64 0.61 20.60
CA VAL A 63 1.19 1.94 20.18
C VAL A 63 2.37 2.80 19.71
N SER A 64 3.50 2.72 20.40
CA SER A 64 4.74 3.39 20.01
C SER A 64 5.21 2.92 18.63
N ALA A 65 5.27 1.60 18.40
CA ALA A 65 5.61 1.04 17.09
C ALA A 65 4.60 1.45 15.98
N ALA A 66 3.32 1.55 16.31
CA ALA A 66 2.30 2.03 15.37
C ALA A 66 2.56 3.49 14.96
N LYS A 67 2.91 4.35 15.91
CA LYS A 67 3.27 5.75 15.68
C LYS A 67 4.54 5.86 14.85
N ASP A 68 5.60 5.13 15.22
CA ASP A 68 6.87 5.13 14.50
C ASP A 68 6.69 4.68 13.05
N PHE A 69 5.89 3.64 12.83
CA PHE A 69 5.56 3.17 11.49
C PHE A 69 4.72 4.18 10.71
N ALA A 70 3.77 4.88 11.34
CA ALA A 70 3.04 5.96 10.69
C ALA A 70 3.95 7.14 10.30
N GLU A 71 5.00 7.43 11.06
CA GLU A 71 6.03 8.38 10.64
C GLU A 71 6.86 7.84 9.46
N GLU A 72 7.28 6.56 9.49
CA GLU A 72 7.98 5.89 8.38
C GLU A 72 7.16 5.94 7.08
N LEU A 73 5.83 5.82 7.16
CA LEU A 73 4.96 5.96 6.00
C LEU A 73 5.11 7.33 5.29
N SER A 74 5.62 8.36 5.96
CA SER A 74 5.89 9.67 5.34
C SER A 74 6.94 9.56 4.22
N ASP A 75 7.87 8.62 4.30
CA ASP A 75 8.92 8.40 3.29
C ASP A 75 8.36 7.90 1.95
N TYR A 76 7.12 7.42 1.94
CA TYR A 76 6.43 6.87 0.78
C TYR A 76 5.38 7.82 0.19
N GLU A 77 5.31 9.07 0.67
CA GLU A 77 4.46 10.10 0.09
C GLU A 77 4.76 10.36 -1.42
N PRO A 78 3.75 10.81 -2.20
CA PRO A 78 2.42 11.25 -1.77
C PRO A 78 1.39 10.11 -1.66
N TRP A 79 0.59 10.14 -0.58
CA TRP A 79 -0.55 9.24 -0.38
C TRP A 79 -1.85 9.85 -0.91
N SER A 80 -2.64 9.07 -1.64
CA SER A 80 -4.01 9.43 -1.99
C SER A 80 -4.97 9.22 -0.82
N SER A 81 -6.09 9.94 -0.81
CA SER A 81 -7.12 9.76 0.22
C SER A 81 -7.63 8.32 0.35
N SER A 82 -7.77 7.59 -0.77
CA SER A 82 -8.14 6.17 -0.75
C SER A 82 -7.08 5.28 -0.10
N GLU A 83 -5.79 5.62 -0.29
CA GLU A 83 -4.70 4.89 0.35
C GLU A 83 -4.67 5.16 1.86
N VAL A 84 -4.86 6.42 2.28
CA VAL A 84 -4.96 6.79 3.69
C VAL A 84 -6.12 6.05 4.38
N LYS A 85 -7.30 5.97 3.75
CA LYS A 85 -8.43 5.18 4.28
C LYS A 85 -8.07 3.70 4.45
N THR A 86 -7.33 3.14 3.50
CA THR A 86 -6.89 1.74 3.54
C THR A 86 -5.84 1.50 4.62
N LEU A 87 -4.92 2.43 4.82
CA LEU A 87 -3.96 2.41 5.92
C LEU A 87 -4.68 2.47 7.26
N ALA A 88 -5.62 3.40 7.45
CA ALA A 88 -6.43 3.50 8.68
C ALA A 88 -7.20 2.20 8.99
N PHE A 89 -7.81 1.60 7.97
CA PHE A 89 -8.46 0.30 8.09
C PHE A 89 -7.47 -0.79 8.52
N TRP A 90 -6.29 -0.85 7.90
CA TRP A 90 -5.28 -1.83 8.24
C TRP A 90 -4.74 -1.64 9.68
N PHE A 91 -4.47 -0.40 10.12
CA PHE A 91 -4.11 -0.12 11.52
C PHE A 91 -5.18 -0.64 12.49
N SER A 92 -6.46 -0.44 12.15
CA SER A 92 -7.59 -0.94 12.96
C SER A 92 -7.56 -2.48 13.08
N ASN A 93 -7.21 -3.18 12.00
CA ASN A 93 -7.05 -4.64 12.01
C ASN A 93 -5.86 -5.08 12.87
N ILE A 94 -4.75 -4.35 12.87
CA ILE A 94 -3.59 -4.65 13.73
C ILE A 94 -3.97 -4.51 15.21
N PHE A 95 -4.65 -3.44 15.61
CA PHE A 95 -5.14 -3.29 16.98
C PHE A 95 -6.16 -4.37 17.36
N ALA A 96 -7.05 -4.76 16.44
CA ALA A 96 -7.99 -5.84 16.66
C ALA A 96 -7.30 -7.22 16.75
N ALA A 97 -6.21 -7.45 16.01
CA ALA A 97 -5.39 -8.64 16.12
C ALA A 97 -4.68 -8.68 17.49
N TYR A 98 -4.10 -7.56 17.92
CA TYR A 98 -3.48 -7.46 19.24
C TYR A 98 -4.45 -7.78 20.36
N ARG A 99 -5.66 -7.19 20.34
CA ARG A 99 -6.70 -7.47 21.34
C ARG A 99 -7.05 -8.96 21.39
N ARG A 100 -7.24 -9.61 20.24
CA ARG A 100 -7.51 -11.06 20.17
C ARG A 100 -6.35 -11.89 20.70
N SER A 101 -5.11 -11.50 20.42
CA SER A 101 -3.93 -12.16 20.98
C SER A 101 -3.86 -11.99 22.50
N CYS A 102 -4.26 -10.84 23.05
CA CYS A 102 -4.36 -10.66 24.50
C CYS A 102 -5.37 -11.63 25.13
N GLU A 103 -6.56 -11.77 24.54
CA GLU A 103 -7.58 -12.72 24.99
C GLU A 103 -7.03 -14.16 24.96
N HIS A 104 -6.42 -14.56 23.84
CA HIS A 104 -5.80 -15.87 23.70
C HIS A 104 -4.69 -16.13 24.72
N ASP A 105 -3.81 -15.15 24.94
CA ASP A 105 -2.70 -15.24 25.89
C ASP A 105 -3.17 -15.38 27.33
N LEU A 106 -4.29 -14.75 27.70
CA LEU A 106 -4.92 -14.92 29.02
C LEU A 106 -5.47 -16.33 29.21
N ASP A 107 -6.13 -16.88 28.19
CA ASP A 107 -6.75 -18.21 28.26
C ASP A 107 -5.73 -19.35 28.25
N HIS A 108 -4.59 -19.16 27.56
CA HIS A 108 -3.62 -20.24 27.27
C HIS A 108 -2.24 -20.03 27.90
N GLY A 109 -2.01 -18.90 28.59
CA GLY A 109 -0.71 -18.58 29.20
C GLY A 109 0.41 -18.33 28.18
N SER A 110 0.07 -17.90 26.96
CA SER A 110 1.03 -17.58 25.89
C SER A 110 1.40 -16.08 25.86
N ALA A 111 2.27 -15.67 24.94
CA ALA A 111 2.68 -14.27 24.75
C ALA A 111 2.64 -13.84 23.27
N THR A 112 1.71 -14.42 22.50
CA THR A 112 1.55 -14.20 21.05
C THR A 112 1.27 -12.74 20.70
N ARG A 113 0.71 -11.95 21.63
CA ARG A 113 0.46 -10.51 21.43
C ARG A 113 1.73 -9.71 21.14
N LEU A 114 2.90 -10.19 21.58
CA LEU A 114 4.18 -9.53 21.36
C LEU A 114 4.61 -9.58 19.88
N ASP A 115 4.20 -10.61 19.16
CA ASP A 115 4.56 -10.82 17.76
C ASP A 115 3.79 -9.88 16.82
N VAL A 116 2.61 -9.40 17.24
CA VAL A 116 1.77 -8.49 16.44
C VAL A 116 2.51 -7.21 16.07
N ARG A 117 3.43 -6.74 16.92
CA ARG A 117 4.26 -5.56 16.64
C ARG A 117 5.09 -5.71 15.37
N SER A 118 5.55 -6.92 15.04
CA SER A 118 6.35 -7.17 13.83
C SER A 118 5.59 -6.89 12.53
N ARG A 119 4.26 -6.76 12.60
CA ARG A 119 3.41 -6.45 11.46
C ARG A 119 3.46 -4.98 11.05
N PHE A 120 4.00 -4.09 11.89
CA PHE A 120 4.27 -2.70 11.49
C PHE A 120 5.45 -2.63 10.51
N SER A 121 5.18 -3.01 9.27
CA SER A 121 6.16 -3.13 8.21
C SER A 121 5.49 -3.06 6.84
N MET A 122 6.17 -2.46 5.86
CA MET A 122 5.74 -2.52 4.46
C MET A 122 5.81 -3.94 3.84
N GLN A 123 6.49 -4.88 4.50
CA GLN A 123 6.53 -6.29 4.09
C GLN A 123 5.34 -7.09 4.64
N ASP A 124 4.47 -6.44 5.41
CA ASP A 124 3.27 -7.05 5.92
C ASP A 124 2.37 -7.54 4.77
N PRO A 125 2.02 -8.84 4.71
CA PRO A 125 1.31 -9.41 3.57
C PRO A 125 -0.12 -8.87 3.43
N GLU A 126 -0.77 -8.49 4.53
CA GLU A 126 -2.10 -7.90 4.51
C GLU A 126 -2.05 -6.49 3.95
N LEU A 127 -1.13 -5.66 4.45
CA LEU A 127 -0.92 -4.30 3.93
C LEU A 127 -0.56 -4.32 2.45
N SER A 128 0.44 -5.14 2.09
CA SER A 128 0.88 -5.33 0.70
C SER A 128 -0.27 -5.78 -0.19
N GLY A 129 -1.10 -6.71 0.29
CA GLY A 129 -2.28 -7.20 -0.40
C GLY A 129 -3.35 -6.14 -0.61
N LEU A 130 -3.62 -5.31 0.40
CA LEU A 130 -4.59 -4.22 0.33
C LEU A 130 -4.14 -3.14 -0.67
N LEU A 131 -2.89 -2.69 -0.60
CA LEU A 131 -2.31 -1.73 -1.55
C LEU A 131 -2.27 -2.27 -2.99
N LEU A 132 -1.93 -3.55 -3.16
CA LEU A 132 -1.95 -4.20 -4.48
C LEU A 132 -3.38 -4.32 -5.05
N LYS A 133 -4.37 -4.65 -4.22
CA LYS A 133 -5.79 -4.71 -4.65
C LYS A 133 -6.26 -3.33 -5.11
N MET A 134 -5.94 -2.27 -4.38
CA MET A 134 -6.28 -0.90 -4.77
C MET A 134 -5.60 -0.47 -6.07
N SER A 135 -4.29 -0.71 -6.21
CA SER A 135 -3.58 -0.33 -7.44
C SER A 135 -4.17 -1.04 -8.67
N ARG A 136 -4.59 -2.30 -8.54
CA ARG A 136 -5.31 -3.04 -9.58
C ARG A 136 -6.68 -2.43 -9.90
N GLN A 137 -7.43 -2.00 -8.90
CA GLN A 137 -8.72 -1.34 -9.11
C GLN A 137 -8.56 -0.01 -9.85
N ARG A 138 -7.55 0.78 -9.48
CA ARG A 138 -7.21 2.04 -10.16
C ARG A 138 -6.86 1.81 -11.62
N MET A 139 -6.01 0.81 -11.90
CA MET A 139 -5.62 0.46 -13.27
C MET A 139 -6.83 -0.02 -14.11
N ARG A 140 -7.78 -0.75 -13.50
CA ARG A 140 -9.02 -1.16 -14.18
C ARG A 140 -9.93 0.01 -14.53
N MET A 141 -10.00 1.05 -13.69
CA MET A 141 -10.79 2.25 -13.97
C MET A 141 -10.11 3.20 -14.96
N GLN A 142 -8.81 3.05 -15.20
CA GLN A 142 -8.03 3.89 -16.12
C GLN A 142 -7.87 3.29 -17.52
N LEU A 143 -8.21 2.01 -17.73
CA LEU A 143 -8.33 1.49 -19.09
C LEU A 143 -9.55 2.14 -19.75
N PRO A 144 -9.42 2.77 -20.94
CA PRO A 144 -10.58 3.20 -21.69
C PRO A 144 -11.42 1.96 -21.97
N SER A 145 -12.70 2.00 -21.59
CA SER A 145 -13.71 1.11 -22.14
C SER A 145 -13.71 1.31 -23.65
N SER A 146 -12.99 0.48 -24.40
CA SER A 146 -13.14 0.38 -25.86
C SER A 146 -14.46 -0.33 -26.17
N THR A 147 -15.56 0.34 -25.86
CA THR A 147 -16.90 0.01 -26.36
C THR A 147 -17.47 1.25 -27.02
N SER A 148 -16.88 1.61 -28.15
CA SER A 148 -17.58 2.29 -29.23
C SER A 148 -17.72 1.28 -30.37
N VAL A 149 -18.67 0.35 -30.22
CA VAL A 149 -19.27 -0.27 -31.40
C VAL A 149 -20.29 0.73 -31.91
N ASP A 150 -19.93 1.39 -33.01
CA ASP A 150 -20.86 2.12 -33.86
C ASP A 150 -21.96 1.16 -34.30
N ALA A 151 -23.12 1.24 -33.64
CA ALA A 151 -24.35 0.67 -34.16
C ALA A 151 -24.99 1.70 -35.11
N GLY A 152 -24.41 1.81 -36.31
CA GLY A 152 -25.07 2.41 -37.45
C GLY A 152 -26.39 1.67 -37.70
N ARG A 153 -27.49 2.39 -37.50
CA ARG A 153 -28.83 1.95 -37.91
C ARG A 153 -28.83 1.73 -39.42
N SER A 154 -29.05 0.49 -39.86
CA SER A 154 -29.66 0.20 -41.15
C SER A 154 -30.37 -1.15 -41.09
N ASN A 155 -31.62 -1.10 -41.52
CA ASN A 155 -32.65 -2.12 -41.46
C ASN A 155 -32.63 -2.92 -42.76
N VAL A 156 -32.36 -4.24 -42.75
CA VAL A 156 -32.87 -5.18 -43.76
C VAL A 156 -33.01 -6.59 -43.15
N GLN A 157 -34.18 -7.18 -43.32
CA GLN A 157 -34.54 -8.57 -43.00
C GLN A 157 -33.73 -9.59 -43.84
N ALA A 158 -33.41 -10.75 -43.25
CA ALA A 158 -33.95 -12.06 -43.65
C ALA A 158 -33.08 -13.27 -43.21
N THR A 159 -33.74 -14.18 -42.48
CA THR A 159 -33.63 -15.67 -42.51
C THR A 159 -32.30 -16.40 -42.28
N GLY A 160 -32.30 -17.31 -41.29
CA GLY A 160 -31.65 -18.63 -41.40
C GLY A 160 -30.55 -18.96 -40.37
N LEU A 161 -30.90 -19.74 -39.35
CA LEU A 161 -29.98 -20.54 -38.50
C LEU A 161 -29.33 -21.69 -39.32
N PRO A 162 -28.19 -22.32 -38.92
CA PRO A 162 -28.02 -22.89 -37.59
C PRO A 162 -26.62 -22.80 -36.90
N THR A 163 -26.74 -22.82 -35.57
CA THR A 163 -25.84 -23.30 -34.52
C THR A 163 -24.45 -23.87 -34.86
N ARG A 164 -23.41 -23.32 -34.22
CA ARG A 164 -22.39 -24.14 -33.57
C ARG A 164 -21.77 -23.43 -32.35
N SER A 165 -22.07 -23.98 -31.17
CA SER A 165 -21.44 -23.65 -29.89
C SER A 165 -19.95 -23.99 -29.90
N VAL A 166 -19.08 -23.03 -29.59
CA VAL A 166 -17.79 -23.31 -28.93
C VAL A 166 -17.59 -22.30 -27.80
N ARG A 167 -17.78 -22.82 -26.59
CA ARG A 167 -17.49 -22.20 -25.30
C ARG A 167 -15.98 -22.02 -25.17
N GLY A 168 -15.46 -20.86 -25.55
CA GLY A 168 -14.07 -20.48 -25.30
C GLY A 168 -13.90 -20.03 -23.85
N ASN A 169 -13.53 -20.94 -22.95
CA ASN A 169 -12.99 -20.57 -21.64
C ASN A 169 -11.76 -19.68 -21.89
N PRO A 170 -11.67 -18.44 -21.37
CA PRO A 170 -10.40 -17.74 -21.33
C PRO A 170 -9.52 -18.51 -20.35
N LYS A 171 -8.55 -19.26 -20.86
CA LYS A 171 -7.45 -19.79 -20.04
C LYS A 171 -6.84 -18.60 -19.32
N GLU A 172 -6.94 -18.58 -17.99
CA GLU A 172 -6.23 -17.64 -17.14
C GLU A 172 -4.75 -17.72 -17.52
N ALA A 173 -4.23 -16.67 -18.15
CA ALA A 173 -2.80 -16.58 -18.41
C ALA A 173 -2.07 -16.67 -17.06
N PRO A 174 -1.04 -17.53 -16.92
CA PRO A 174 -0.35 -17.67 -15.65
C PRO A 174 0.23 -16.31 -15.28
N LYS A 175 -0.23 -15.79 -14.14
CA LYS A 175 0.22 -14.53 -13.56
C LYS A 175 1.74 -14.63 -13.44
N ARG A 176 2.47 -13.83 -14.21
CA ARG A 176 3.95 -13.76 -14.22
C ARG A 176 4.43 -13.23 -12.87
N GLN A 177 4.44 -14.09 -11.85
CA GLN A 177 5.09 -13.81 -10.58
C GLN A 177 6.59 -14.05 -10.75
N VAL A 178 7.39 -13.14 -10.21
CA VAL A 178 8.84 -13.33 -10.10
C VAL A 178 9.07 -14.44 -9.07
N PRO A 179 9.81 -15.51 -9.40
CA PRO A 179 10.12 -16.57 -8.45
C PRO A 179 10.83 -16.04 -7.21
N THR A 180 10.57 -16.64 -6.04
CA THR A 180 11.16 -16.23 -4.75
C THR A 180 12.68 -16.19 -4.79
N GLU A 181 13.31 -17.19 -5.41
CA GLU A 181 14.76 -17.28 -5.61
C GLU A 181 15.33 -16.08 -6.37
N VAL A 182 14.65 -15.65 -7.44
CA VAL A 182 15.02 -14.45 -8.21
C VAL A 182 14.90 -13.22 -7.32
N GLY A 183 13.83 -13.13 -6.52
CA GLY A 183 13.65 -12.03 -5.56
C GLY A 183 14.77 -11.96 -4.52
N LEU A 184 15.18 -13.09 -3.94
CA LEU A 184 16.25 -13.11 -2.93
C LEU A 184 17.62 -12.74 -3.53
N ALA A 185 17.90 -13.19 -4.75
CA ALA A 185 19.16 -12.92 -5.45
C ALA A 185 19.23 -11.52 -6.10
N THR A 186 18.11 -10.78 -6.16
CA THR A 186 18.06 -9.47 -6.80
C THR A 186 18.74 -8.40 -5.91
N PRO A 187 19.68 -7.61 -6.46
CA PRO A 187 20.39 -6.57 -5.70
C PRO A 187 19.46 -5.57 -5.02
N ARG A 188 19.93 -5.02 -3.89
CA ARG A 188 19.23 -4.00 -3.11
C ARG A 188 20.11 -2.79 -2.87
N GLN A 189 19.53 -1.60 -2.96
CA GLN A 189 20.20 -0.33 -2.68
C GLN A 189 19.22 0.60 -1.96
N GLY A 190 19.63 1.14 -0.81
CA GLY A 190 18.79 2.05 -0.03
C GLY A 190 17.42 1.46 0.34
N GLY A 191 17.38 0.20 0.77
CA GLY A 191 16.14 -0.50 1.14
C GLY A 191 15.27 -0.97 -0.04
N LYS A 192 15.54 -0.50 -1.27
CA LYS A 192 14.78 -0.88 -2.47
C LYS A 192 15.45 -2.03 -3.22
N GLN A 193 14.65 -2.95 -3.74
CA GLN A 193 15.12 -4.02 -4.62
C GLN A 193 15.23 -3.52 -6.06
N LEU A 194 16.19 -4.01 -6.83
CA LEU A 194 16.34 -3.62 -8.22
C LEU A 194 15.09 -3.97 -9.05
N CYS A 195 14.57 -2.98 -9.78
CA CYS A 195 13.51 -3.22 -10.75
C CYS A 195 14.04 -4.03 -11.94
N LEU A 196 13.65 -5.30 -12.07
CA LEU A 196 14.07 -6.14 -13.20
C LEU A 196 13.61 -5.59 -14.55
N ARG A 197 12.45 -4.90 -14.59
CA ARG A 197 11.99 -4.23 -15.81
C ARG A 197 12.86 -3.04 -16.21
N PHE A 198 13.44 -2.34 -15.24
CA PHE A 198 14.38 -1.25 -15.50
C PHE A 198 15.60 -1.76 -16.25
N ILE A 199 16.26 -2.81 -15.76
CA ILE A 199 17.46 -3.35 -16.42
C ILE A 199 17.18 -4.14 -17.71
N SER A 200 15.92 -4.47 -18.00
CA SER A 200 15.52 -5.25 -19.17
C SER A 200 15.31 -4.40 -20.44
N ALA A 201 15.41 -5.05 -21.60
CA ALA A 201 15.09 -4.46 -22.91
C ALA A 201 13.61 -4.03 -23.02
N ARG A 202 12.70 -4.66 -22.27
CA ARG A 202 11.27 -4.28 -22.24
C ARG A 202 10.99 -2.95 -21.53
N GLY A 203 11.92 -2.48 -20.72
CA GLY A 203 11.77 -1.24 -19.96
C GLY A 203 10.73 -1.28 -18.84
N CYS A 204 10.91 -0.36 -17.90
CA CYS A 204 9.94 -0.04 -16.87
C CYS A 204 8.97 1.03 -17.40
N PRO A 205 7.64 0.92 -17.16
CA PRO A 205 6.68 1.93 -17.60
C PRO A 205 6.72 3.24 -16.77
N SER A 206 7.58 3.32 -15.76
CA SER A 206 7.73 4.55 -14.96
C SER A 206 8.36 5.66 -15.79
N ALA A 207 7.84 6.89 -15.65
CA ALA A 207 8.42 8.09 -16.22
C ALA A 207 9.66 8.60 -15.44
N SER A 208 9.90 8.06 -14.24
CA SER A 208 11.00 8.49 -13.38
C SER A 208 12.27 7.65 -13.63
N ALA A 209 13.41 8.33 -13.68
CA ALA A 209 14.71 7.68 -13.91
C ALA A 209 15.17 6.81 -12.73
N ASP A 210 14.81 7.18 -11.51
CA ASP A 210 15.25 6.58 -10.24
C ASP A 210 14.13 5.77 -9.53
N ARG A 211 12.87 5.97 -9.92
CA ARG A 211 11.69 5.35 -9.26
C ARG A 211 10.96 4.38 -10.18
N CYS A 212 10.68 3.19 -9.66
CA CYS A 212 9.75 2.26 -10.29
C CYS A 212 8.29 2.65 -9.97
N THR A 213 7.35 2.12 -10.77
CA THR A 213 5.92 2.17 -10.45
C THR A 213 5.56 1.33 -9.21
N HIS A 214 6.43 0.41 -8.81
CA HIS A 214 6.32 -0.32 -7.55
C HIS A 214 7.26 0.28 -6.52
N LEU A 215 6.72 0.71 -5.37
CA LEU A 215 7.44 1.47 -4.35
C LEU A 215 8.64 0.73 -3.74
N PHE A 216 8.56 -0.60 -3.63
CA PHE A 216 9.66 -1.44 -3.12
C PHE A 216 10.76 -1.71 -4.17
N LEU A 217 10.55 -1.30 -5.41
CA LEU A 217 11.51 -1.44 -6.50
C LEU A 217 12.17 -0.09 -6.82
N GLY A 218 13.48 -0.10 -7.00
CA GLY A 218 14.29 1.05 -7.39
C GLY A 218 14.84 0.92 -8.81
N HIS A 219 15.08 2.06 -9.44
CA HIS A 219 15.91 2.11 -10.64
C HIS A 219 17.32 2.53 -10.24
N PHE A 220 18.25 1.60 -10.34
CA PHE A 220 19.66 1.84 -10.10
C PHE A 220 20.47 0.81 -10.91
N VAL A 221 21.73 1.12 -11.17
CA VAL A 221 22.65 0.19 -11.81
C VAL A 221 23.46 -0.47 -10.69
N PRO A 222 23.34 -1.80 -10.48
CA PRO A 222 24.13 -2.49 -9.48
C PRO A 222 25.63 -2.32 -9.73
N THR A 223 26.40 -2.12 -8.66
CA THR A 223 27.87 -2.09 -8.74
C THR A 223 28.49 -3.49 -8.74
N THR A 224 27.69 -4.52 -8.41
CA THR A 224 28.07 -5.92 -8.43
C THR A 224 27.47 -6.65 -9.63
N LYS A 225 28.12 -7.75 -10.07
CA LYS A 225 27.59 -8.61 -11.13
C LYS A 225 26.22 -9.18 -10.72
N LEU A 226 25.32 -9.32 -11.69
CA LEU A 226 24.02 -9.92 -11.46
C LEU A 226 24.16 -11.44 -11.25
N ASP A 227 23.40 -11.96 -10.29
CA ASP A 227 23.32 -13.40 -10.06
C ASP A 227 22.79 -14.12 -11.32
N PRO A 228 23.36 -15.29 -11.71
CA PRO A 228 22.92 -16.05 -12.87
C PRO A 228 21.41 -16.34 -12.91
N VAL A 229 20.78 -16.57 -11.75
CA VAL A 229 19.34 -16.84 -11.63
C VAL A 229 18.52 -15.61 -12.04
N VAL A 230 18.99 -14.42 -11.65
CA VAL A 230 18.36 -13.15 -12.02
C VAL A 230 18.57 -12.86 -13.51
N LYS A 231 19.77 -13.10 -14.03
CA LYS A 231 20.11 -12.90 -15.44
C LYS A 231 19.28 -13.81 -16.35
N ALA A 232 19.14 -15.09 -16.00
CA ALA A 232 18.30 -16.04 -16.71
C ALA A 232 16.82 -15.60 -16.71
N HIS A 233 16.30 -15.15 -15.56
CA HIS A 233 14.92 -14.67 -15.48
C HIS A 233 14.66 -13.45 -16.38
N VAL A 234 15.59 -12.48 -16.38
CA VAL A 234 15.49 -11.28 -17.23
C VAL A 234 15.58 -11.67 -18.71
N GLN A 235 16.46 -12.60 -19.07
CA GLN A 235 16.56 -13.14 -20.42
C GLN A 235 15.25 -13.77 -20.88
N ASP A 236 14.76 -14.76 -20.14
CA ASP A 236 13.64 -15.60 -20.55
C ASP A 236 12.30 -14.88 -20.51
N LYS A 237 12.10 -13.99 -19.52
CA LYS A 237 10.79 -13.39 -19.24
C LYS A 237 10.69 -11.93 -19.67
N LEU A 238 11.81 -11.21 -19.72
CA LEU A 238 11.84 -9.76 -19.94
C LEU A 238 12.60 -9.34 -21.21
N GLY A 239 13.06 -10.29 -22.03
CA GLY A 239 13.68 -10.01 -23.33
C GLY A 239 15.15 -9.62 -23.25
N GLY A 240 15.83 -10.00 -22.18
CA GLY A 240 17.25 -9.71 -21.97
C GLY A 240 17.52 -8.33 -21.38
N LEU A 241 18.79 -8.07 -21.09
CA LEU A 241 19.25 -6.79 -20.57
C LEU A 241 19.23 -5.71 -21.67
N ARG A 242 18.99 -4.45 -21.26
CA ARG A 242 19.12 -3.31 -22.17
C ARG A 242 20.57 -3.17 -22.69
N PRO A 243 20.80 -2.57 -23.87
CA PRO A 243 22.10 -2.57 -24.53
C PRO A 243 23.25 -2.00 -23.69
N ASP A 244 22.99 -0.91 -22.96
CA ASP A 244 23.91 -0.21 -22.07
C ASP A 244 24.30 -1.03 -20.83
N LEU A 245 23.55 -2.07 -20.48
CA LEU A 245 23.75 -2.89 -19.27
C LEU A 245 24.11 -4.35 -19.57
N GLN A 246 24.50 -4.69 -20.80
CA GLN A 246 24.88 -6.07 -21.15
C GLN A 246 26.11 -6.59 -20.38
N HIS A 247 26.91 -5.69 -19.81
CA HIS A 247 28.10 -5.99 -19.02
C HIS A 247 27.80 -6.48 -17.59
N LEU A 248 26.56 -6.32 -17.12
CA LEU A 248 26.12 -6.75 -15.77
C LEU A 248 26.02 -8.26 -15.60
#